data_AF-A0A645II77-F1
#
_entry.id   AF-A0A645II77-F1
#
_cell.length_a   1.000
_cell.length_b   1.000
_cell.length_c   1.000
_cell.angle_alpha   90.00
_cell.angle_beta   90.00
_cell.angle_gamma   90.00
#
_symmetry.space_group_name_H-M   'P 1'
#
loop_
_entity.id
_entity.type
_entity.pdbx_description
1 polymer ?
#
loop_
_entity_poly.entity_id
_entity_poly.type
_entity_poly.pdbx_seq_one_letter_code
_entity_poly.pdbx_strand_id
1 'polypeptide(L)'
;MIGADDIAKLRKKWKLSRKTFGELFGVSCEEIKDWERGKNAPALKTTEQIVQIRAMSKKERNTLVKSLSPEPAEETKETAPVQK
;
A
#
# COMPACT_ATOMS: atom_id res chain seq x y z
N MET A 1 6.36 13.14 -8.31
CA MET A 1 7.19 12.00 -7.88
C MET A 1 6.58 11.47 -6.59
N ILE A 2 6.33 10.16 -6.48
CA ILE A 2 5.85 9.59 -5.22
C ILE A 2 7.07 9.29 -4.35
N GLY A 3 7.09 9.85 -3.14
CA GLY A 3 8.17 9.58 -2.19
C GLY A 3 7.95 8.28 -1.43
N ALA A 4 9.01 7.76 -0.83
CA ALA A 4 8.95 6.64 0.12
C ALA A 4 7.88 6.85 1.21
N ASP A 5 7.79 8.09 1.70
CA ASP A 5 6.82 8.51 2.71
C ASP A 5 5.37 8.51 2.18
N ASP A 6 5.16 8.86 0.90
CA ASP A 6 3.83 8.78 0.27
C ASP A 6 3.34 7.33 0.18
N ILE A 7 4.23 6.39 -0.11
CA ILE A 7 3.91 4.96 -0.18
C ILE A 7 3.50 4.45 1.22
N ALA A 8 4.27 4.80 2.25
CA ALA A 8 3.94 4.45 3.63
C ALA A 8 2.61 5.09 4.08
N LYS A 9 2.36 6.35 3.73
CA LYS A 9 1.10 7.05 4.00
C LYS A 9 -0.07 6.41 3.28
N LEU A 10 0.08 6.05 2.02
CA LEU A 10 -0.96 5.40 1.23
C LEU A 10 -1.31 4.03 1.83
N ARG A 11 -0.30 3.22 2.16
CA ARG A 11 -0.49 1.92 2.82
C ARG A 11 -1.23 2.08 4.15
N LYS A 12 -0.84 3.05 4.99
CA LYS A 12 -1.52 3.36 6.27
C LYS A 12 -2.96 3.84 6.07
N LYS A 13 -3.20 4.70 5.09
CA LYS A 13 -4.54 5.19 4.73
C LYS A 13 -5.47 4.06 4.28
N TRP A 14 -4.90 3.03 3.66
CA TRP A 14 -5.62 1.85 3.20
C TRP A 14 -5.69 0.74 4.25
N LYS A 15 -4.95 0.87 5.37
CA LYS A 15 -4.80 -0.14 6.42
C LYS A 15 -4.38 -1.51 5.89
N LEU A 16 -3.54 -1.54 4.86
CA LEU A 16 -3.05 -2.78 4.26
C LEU A 16 -1.72 -3.22 4.86
N SER A 17 -1.56 -4.54 4.99
CA SER A 17 -0.28 -5.17 5.25
C SER A 17 0.65 -5.01 4.04
N ARG A 18 1.96 -4.96 4.27
CA ARG A 18 2.96 -4.85 3.19
C ARG A 18 2.87 -5.99 2.17
N LYS A 19 2.48 -7.19 2.63
CA LYS A 19 2.24 -8.36 1.79
C LYS A 19 1.09 -8.12 0.81
N THR A 20 -0.10 -7.84 1.32
CA THR A 20 -1.29 -7.54 0.49
C THR A 20 -1.09 -6.33 -0.40
N PHE A 21 -0.39 -5.29 0.10
CA PHE A 21 -0.05 -4.13 -0.70
C PHE A 21 0.90 -4.49 -1.84
N GLY A 22 1.90 -5.34 -1.59
CA GLY A 22 2.80 -5.85 -2.63
C GLY A 22 2.06 -6.71 -3.66
N GLU A 23 1.18 -7.62 -3.21
CA GLU A 23 0.35 -8.44 -4.08
C GLU A 23 -0.52 -7.61 -5.04
N LEU A 24 -0.97 -6.42 -4.60
CA LEU A 24 -1.72 -5.47 -5.43
C LEU A 24 -0.93 -5.01 -6.68
N PHE A 25 0.40 -4.92 -6.56
CA PHE A 25 1.28 -4.50 -7.66
C PHE A 25 2.12 -5.65 -8.21
N GLY A 26 1.94 -6.88 -7.71
CA GLY A 26 2.75 -8.04 -8.08
C GLY A 26 4.20 -7.99 -7.58
N VAL A 27 4.47 -7.29 -6.48
CA VAL A 27 5.80 -7.16 -5.88
C VAL A 27 5.87 -7.81 -4.49
N SER A 28 7.08 -8.14 -4.05
CA SER A 28 7.28 -8.77 -2.75
C SER A 28 7.13 -7.78 -1.59
N CYS A 29 6.81 -8.29 -0.40
CA CYS A 29 6.72 -7.45 0.81
C CYS A 29 8.06 -6.78 1.18
N GLU A 30 9.18 -7.38 0.76
CA GLU A 30 10.52 -6.83 0.91
C GLU A 30 10.75 -5.62 0.01
N GLU A 31 10.29 -5.66 -1.25
CA GLU A 31 10.34 -4.51 -2.15
C GLU A 31 9.54 -3.33 -1.58
N ILE A 32 8.33 -3.58 -1.07
CA ILE A 32 7.53 -2.55 -0.40
C ILE A 32 8.28 -1.92 0.79
N LYS A 33 8.97 -2.73 1.59
CA LYS A 33 9.75 -2.26 2.73
C LYS A 33 10.95 -1.40 2.28
N ASP A 34 11.63 -1.77 1.19
CA ASP A 34 12.70 -0.97 0.62
C ASP A 34 12.19 0.33 -0.01
N TRP A 35 10.98 0.32 -0.59
CA TRP A 35 10.31 1.52 -1.07
C TRP A 35 9.94 2.46 0.08
N GLU A 36 9.36 1.95 1.16
CA GLU A 36 9.05 2.74 2.38
C GLU A 36 10.30 3.34 3.04
N ARG A 37 11.47 2.68 2.88
CA ARG A 37 12.76 3.18 3.39
C ARG A 37 13.51 4.08 2.42
N GLY A 38 13.02 4.24 1.19
CA GLY A 38 13.72 4.98 0.14
C GLY A 38 15.01 4.30 -0.34
N LYS A 39 15.20 3.01 -0.03
CA LYS A 39 16.33 2.21 -0.53
C LYS A 39 16.18 1.88 -2.01
N ASN A 40 14.94 1.65 -2.44
CA ASN A 40 14.63 1.34 -3.83
C ASN A 40 13.38 2.10 -4.25
N ALA A 41 13.32 2.55 -5.50
CA ALA A 41 12.15 3.25 -6.02
C ALA A 41 11.21 2.26 -6.73
N PRO A 42 9.88 2.45 -6.65
CA PRO A 42 8.95 1.69 -7.48
C PRO A 42 9.25 1.91 -8.96
N ALA A 43 9.05 0.86 -9.76
CA ALA A 43 9.12 0.97 -11.21
C ALA A 43 8.12 2.02 -11.72
N LEU A 44 8.35 2.56 -12.92
CA LEU A 44 7.45 3.54 -13.54
C LEU A 44 6.01 3.03 -13.60
N LYS A 45 5.82 1.79 -14.05
CA LYS A 45 4.51 1.12 -14.10
C LYS A 45 3.83 1.07 -12.73
N THR A 46 4.56 0.71 -11.69
CA THR A 46 4.01 0.67 -10.33
C THR A 46 3.74 2.07 -9.81
N THR A 47 4.57 3.04 -10.13
CA THR A 47 4.35 4.45 -9.76
C THR A 47 3.03 4.96 -10.34
N GLU A 48 2.75 4.68 -11.62
CA GLU A 48 1.48 5.01 -12.25
C GLU A 48 0.30 4.33 -11.55
N GLN A 49 0.43 3.03 -11.23
CA GLN A 49 -0.59 2.32 -10.45
C GLN A 49 -0.81 2.94 -9.08
N ILE A 50 0.25 3.30 -8.35
CA ILE A 50 0.17 3.93 -7.02
C ILE A 50 -0.53 5.28 -7.14
N VAL A 51 -0.21 6.11 -8.14
CA VAL A 51 -0.88 7.40 -8.39
C VAL A 51 -2.37 7.19 -8.70
N GLN A 52 -2.68 6.21 -9.52
CA GLN A 52 -4.05 5.90 -9.92
C GLN A 52 -4.88 5.43 -8.72
N ILE A 53 -4.38 4.48 -7.92
CA ILE A 53 -5.10 4.03 -6.72
C ILE A 53 -5.14 5.11 -5.64
N ARG A 54 -4.16 6.01 -5.56
CA ARG A 54 -4.19 7.17 -4.65
C ARG A 54 -5.42 8.04 -4.91
N ALA A 55 -5.83 8.15 -6.18
CA ALA A 55 -6.99 8.92 -6.60
C ALA A 55 -8.31 8.12 -6.50
N MET A 56 -8.25 6.79 -6.31
CA MET A 56 -9.44 5.95 -6.19
C MET A 56 -10.21 6.16 -4.89
N SER A 57 -11.54 6.00 -4.98
CA SER A 57 -12.45 6.06 -3.84
C SER A 57 -12.44 4.80 -2.98
N LYS A 58 -12.90 4.91 -1.71
CA LYS A 58 -13.00 3.80 -0.75
C LYS A 58 -13.66 2.54 -1.31
N LYS A 59 -14.64 2.70 -2.21
CA LYS A 59 -15.39 1.63 -2.90
C LYS A 59 -14.51 0.86 -3.86
N GLU A 60 -13.81 1.54 -4.76
CA GLU A 60 -12.91 0.92 -5.76
C GLU A 60 -11.79 0.13 -5.10
N ARG A 61 -11.19 0.70 -4.04
CA ARG A 61 -10.24 -0.01 -3.18
C ARG A 61 -10.82 -1.33 -2.66
N ASN A 62 -12.03 -1.31 -2.11
CA ASN A 62 -12.61 -2.51 -1.50
C ASN A 62 -12.89 -3.57 -2.56
N THR A 63 -13.32 -3.17 -3.76
CA THR A 63 -13.49 -4.06 -4.91
C THR A 63 -12.16 -4.71 -5.30
N LEU A 64 -11.08 -3.92 -5.45
CA LEU A 64 -9.75 -4.45 -5.79
C LEU A 64 -9.22 -5.42 -4.74
N VAL A 65 -9.31 -5.07 -3.46
CA VAL A 65 -8.86 -5.94 -2.35
C VAL A 65 -9.70 -7.22 -2.29
N LYS A 66 -11.02 -7.12 -2.47
CA LYS A 66 -11.96 -8.27 -2.50
C LYS A 66 -11.65 -9.23 -3.64
N SER A 67 -11.24 -8.73 -4.80
CA SER A 67 -10.90 -9.55 -5.98
C SER A 67 -9.54 -10.25 -5.87
N LEU A 68 -8.61 -9.75 -5.06
CA LEU A 68 -7.26 -10.30 -4.94
C LEU A 68 -7.12 -11.36 -3.84
N SER A 69 -8.00 -11.37 -2.83
CA SER A 69 -8.18 -12.51 -1.92
C SER A 69 -9.41 -12.32 -1.02
N PRO A 70 -10.22 -13.35 -0.72
CA PRO A 70 -11.38 -13.26 0.16
C PRO A 70 -11.07 -13.23 1.67
N GLU A 71 -9.81 -13.04 2.09
CA GLU A 71 -9.51 -12.98 3.52
C GLU A 71 -9.89 -11.62 4.13
N PRO A 72 -10.81 -11.61 5.12
CA PRO A 72 -11.23 -10.40 5.79
C PRO A 72 -10.10 -9.95 6.70
N ALA A 73 -9.29 -8.99 6.24
CA ALA A 73 -8.58 -8.12 7.18
C ALA A 73 -9.62 -7.21 7.84
N GLU A 74 -10.33 -7.80 8.79
CA GLU A 74 -11.20 -7.11 9.72
C GLU A 74 -10.49 -5.90 10.31
N GLU A 75 -11.28 -4.85 10.39
CA GLU A 75 -11.07 -3.68 11.22
C GLU A 75 -10.51 -4.04 12.60
N THR A 76 -9.27 -3.63 12.91
CA THR A 76 -8.90 -3.38 14.32
C THR A 76 -7.67 -2.48 14.46
N LYS A 77 -7.90 -1.45 15.29
CA LYS A 77 -6.97 -0.65 16.11
C LYS A 77 -5.94 0.24 15.40
N GLU A 78 -6.33 1.51 15.34
CA GLU A 78 -5.56 2.62 15.91
C GLU A 78 -4.16 2.23 16.42
N THR A 79 -3.13 2.61 15.68
CA THR A 79 -1.82 2.92 16.25
C THR A 79 -1.20 4.04 15.43
N ALA A 80 -1.56 5.26 15.82
CA ALA A 80 -0.70 6.43 15.65
C ALA A 80 0.58 6.24 16.52
N PRO A 81 1.63 7.04 16.28
CA PRO A 81 3.01 6.59 16.20
C PRO A 81 3.66 6.30 17.55
N VAL A 82 4.48 5.24 17.63
CA VAL A 82 5.55 5.18 18.64
C VAL A 82 6.78 5.88 18.06
N GLN A 83 6.97 7.13 18.44
CA GLN A 83 8.28 7.79 18.41
C GLN A 83 8.81 7.74 19.84
N LYS A 84 9.99 7.17 20.05
CA LYS A 84 10.86 7.46 21.18
C LYS A 84 12.31 7.28 20.75
#